data_AF-A0A1X7HNZ4-F1
#
_entry.id   AF-A0A1X7HNZ4-F1
#
_cell.length_a   1.000
_cell.length_b   1.000
_cell.length_c   1.000
_cell.angle_alpha   90.00
_cell.angle_beta   90.00
_cell.angle_gamma   90.00
#
_symmetry.space_group_name_H-M   'P 1'
#
loop_
_entity.id
_entity.type
_entity.pdbx_description
1 polymer ?
#
loop_
_entity_poly.entity_id
_entity_poly.type
_entity_poly.pdbx_seq_one_letter_code
_entity_poly.pdbx_strand_id
1 'polypeptide(L)'
;MTLEEVLATLPEKGKKREDAIARLSHVEALLYLVEHEKGKWKKAALKALAHQECGEATAIWEKYMKHKNLGEDILMPAISDTVSEVVGKHCGKYFHELFQQPPDFLTDQDEFERFTAVVSVMLGKGSPSMIGVYRLIAANQPLVERLKLLANKDYVHINDTLRMWNPQPQETVCIFPLVLAASIIRSMDERLILLAEDLYTQYGNEWLIPYFSAKLLTDRADNVYDEFAIFLQDEALNRYIHISLGRIYYDDQIDSHTMSAFWGRYSYGSYDHRTFFKRKLAENLDARWLERLMEHPHLNDKVKFQVYNRCPVIYESYKQMVIDLLPKTIEDVRMRSYLELS
;
A
#
# COMPACT_ATOMS: atom_id res chain seq x y z
N MET A 1 -9.70 7.00 -34.09
CA MET A 1 -8.61 6.32 -34.81
C MET A 1 -9.03 4.86 -34.88
N THR A 2 -9.06 4.26 -36.06
CA THR A 2 -9.43 2.85 -36.21
C THR A 2 -8.33 1.95 -35.63
N LEU A 3 -8.64 0.66 -35.43
CA LEU A 3 -7.66 -0.32 -35.00
C LEU A 3 -6.42 -0.32 -35.91
N GLU A 4 -6.61 -0.32 -37.23
CA GLU A 4 -5.51 -0.34 -38.20
C GLU A 4 -4.66 0.93 -38.12
N GLU A 5 -5.29 2.09 -38.00
CA GLU A 5 -4.61 3.38 -37.87
C GLU A 5 -3.76 3.41 -36.60
N VAL A 6 -4.29 2.95 -35.45
CA VAL A 6 -3.55 2.87 -34.18
C VAL A 6 -2.34 1.95 -34.32
N LEU A 7 -2.52 0.75 -34.86
CA LEU A 7 -1.45 -0.23 -35.02
C LEU A 7 -0.35 0.28 -35.96
N ALA A 8 -0.70 1.03 -37.01
CA ALA A 8 0.24 1.64 -37.94
C ALA A 8 1.14 2.70 -37.29
N THR A 9 0.71 3.31 -36.18
CA THR A 9 1.55 4.27 -35.43
C THR A 9 2.64 3.62 -34.59
N LEU A 10 2.56 2.30 -34.34
CA LEU A 10 3.48 1.63 -33.44
C LEU A 10 4.85 1.43 -34.10
N PRO A 11 5.96 1.81 -33.42
CA PRO A 11 7.30 1.63 -33.95
C PRO A 11 7.63 0.17 -34.26
N GLU A 12 8.69 -0.05 -35.04
CA GLU A 12 9.28 -1.37 -35.23
C GLU A 12 9.73 -1.99 -33.90
N LYS A 13 9.90 -3.32 -33.93
CA LYS A 13 10.30 -4.14 -32.79
C LYS A 13 11.56 -3.59 -32.11
N GLY A 14 11.39 -3.15 -30.87
CA GLY A 14 12.45 -2.54 -30.07
C GLY A 14 11.90 -1.95 -28.77
N LYS A 15 12.75 -1.21 -28.04
CA LYS A 15 12.35 -0.53 -26.80
C LYS A 15 11.31 0.56 -27.05
N LYS A 16 11.44 1.31 -28.16
CA LYS A 16 10.46 2.33 -28.57
C LYS A 16 9.06 1.76 -28.76
N ARG A 17 8.93 0.55 -29.31
CA ARG A 17 7.62 -0.14 -29.45
C ARG A 17 7.05 -0.56 -28.12
N GLU A 18 7.88 -1.14 -27.24
CA GLU A 18 7.46 -1.49 -25.87
C GLU A 18 6.92 -0.27 -25.13
N ASP A 19 7.63 0.86 -25.20
CA ASP A 19 7.23 2.11 -24.55
C ASP A 19 5.98 2.73 -25.21
N ALA A 20 5.81 2.58 -26.52
CA ALA A 20 4.60 3.02 -27.23
C ALA A 20 3.38 2.19 -26.83
N ILE A 21 3.51 0.85 -26.77
CA ILE A 21 2.44 -0.05 -26.32
C ILE A 21 2.08 0.24 -24.86
N ALA A 22 3.07 0.46 -23.99
CA ALA A 22 2.84 0.73 -22.57
C ALA A 22 2.05 2.02 -22.30
N ARG A 23 2.03 2.98 -23.24
CA ARG A 23 1.26 4.23 -23.16
C ARG A 23 -0.07 4.17 -23.90
N LEU A 24 -0.36 3.05 -24.57
CA LEU A 24 -1.56 2.90 -25.37
C LEU A 24 -2.79 2.73 -24.46
N SER A 25 -3.87 3.43 -24.78
CA SER A 25 -5.18 3.32 -24.10
C SER A 25 -6.29 2.76 -24.99
N HIS A 26 -5.98 2.45 -26.26
CA HIS A 26 -6.96 1.91 -27.21
C HIS A 26 -7.21 0.42 -26.95
N VAL A 27 -8.33 0.10 -26.28
CA VAL A 27 -8.66 -1.25 -25.77
C VAL A 27 -8.62 -2.32 -26.87
N GLU A 28 -9.28 -2.10 -28.01
CA GLU A 28 -9.29 -3.09 -29.11
C GLU A 28 -7.88 -3.39 -29.64
N ALA A 29 -7.01 -2.37 -29.67
CA ALA A 29 -5.64 -2.53 -30.13
C ALA A 29 -4.80 -3.29 -29.08
N LEU A 30 -5.04 -3.04 -27.80
CA LEU A 30 -4.41 -3.77 -26.72
C LEU A 30 -4.82 -5.25 -26.72
N LEU A 31 -6.12 -5.55 -26.89
CA LEU A 31 -6.61 -6.93 -27.03
C LEU A 31 -5.94 -7.63 -28.22
N TYR A 32 -5.92 -6.98 -29.38
CA TYR A 32 -5.24 -7.49 -30.57
C TYR A 32 -3.75 -7.78 -30.29
N LEU A 33 -3.03 -6.84 -29.67
CA LEU A 33 -1.61 -7.01 -29.34
C LEU A 33 -1.38 -8.13 -28.33
N VAL A 34 -2.25 -8.32 -27.33
CA VAL A 34 -2.14 -9.42 -26.36
C VAL A 34 -2.22 -10.78 -27.06
N GLU A 35 -3.03 -10.91 -28.10
CA GLU A 35 -3.17 -12.15 -28.87
C GLU A 35 -2.00 -12.37 -29.85
N HIS A 36 -1.54 -11.31 -30.52
CA HIS A 36 -0.65 -11.41 -31.67
C HIS A 36 0.83 -11.15 -31.36
N GLU A 37 1.16 -10.45 -30.27
CA GLU A 37 2.54 -10.20 -29.86
C GLU A 37 3.12 -11.33 -28.98
N LYS A 38 4.45 -11.35 -28.84
CA LYS A 38 5.17 -12.28 -27.96
C LYS A 38 6.17 -11.55 -27.07
N GLY A 39 6.58 -12.21 -25.98
CA GLY A 39 7.61 -11.72 -25.07
C GLY A 39 7.29 -10.33 -24.49
N LYS A 40 8.27 -9.43 -24.54
CA LYS A 40 8.19 -8.10 -23.93
C LYS A 40 7.07 -7.21 -24.47
N TRP A 41 6.71 -7.31 -25.75
CA TRP A 41 5.64 -6.49 -26.34
C TRP A 41 4.25 -6.96 -25.89
N LYS A 42 4.02 -8.29 -25.83
CA LYS A 42 2.81 -8.83 -25.21
C LYS A 42 2.69 -8.44 -23.74
N LYS A 43 3.80 -8.50 -23.00
CA LYS A 43 3.83 -8.07 -21.59
C LYS A 43 3.51 -6.58 -21.44
N ALA A 44 4.01 -5.72 -22.32
CA ALA A 44 3.65 -4.30 -22.34
C ALA A 44 2.16 -4.11 -22.62
N ALA A 45 1.60 -4.85 -23.59
CA ALA A 45 0.18 -4.79 -23.92
C ALA A 45 -0.70 -5.26 -22.75
N LEU A 46 -0.32 -6.37 -22.08
CA LEU A 46 -1.02 -6.85 -20.89
C LEU A 46 -1.00 -5.84 -19.75
N LYS A 47 0.14 -5.19 -19.49
CA LYS A 47 0.24 -4.15 -18.46
C LYS A 47 -0.66 -2.96 -18.79
N ALA A 48 -0.61 -2.46 -20.02
CA ALA A 48 -1.45 -1.36 -20.46
C ALA A 48 -2.96 -1.72 -20.41
N LEU A 49 -3.32 -2.93 -20.85
CA LEU A 49 -4.70 -3.44 -20.81
C LEU A 49 -5.22 -3.61 -19.38
N ALA A 50 -4.37 -4.04 -18.44
CA ALA A 50 -4.74 -4.18 -17.02
C ALA A 50 -5.14 -2.83 -16.37
N HIS A 51 -4.75 -1.70 -16.95
CA HIS A 51 -5.17 -0.38 -16.50
C HIS A 51 -6.47 0.13 -17.16
N GLN A 52 -7.07 -0.63 -18.09
CA GLN A 52 -8.31 -0.26 -18.75
C GLN A 52 -9.52 -0.98 -18.13
N GLU A 53 -10.68 -0.33 -18.21
CA GLU A 53 -11.95 -1.02 -17.99
C GLU A 53 -12.33 -1.81 -19.24
N CYS A 54 -12.21 -3.14 -19.16
CA CYS A 54 -12.38 -4.03 -20.29
C CYS A 54 -12.89 -5.39 -19.81
N GLY A 55 -14.22 -5.55 -19.74
CA GLY A 55 -14.84 -6.80 -19.30
C GLY A 55 -14.42 -8.02 -20.14
N GLU A 56 -14.11 -7.84 -21.43
CA GLU A 56 -13.62 -8.89 -22.33
C GLU A 56 -12.28 -9.48 -21.87
N ALA A 57 -11.45 -8.69 -21.18
CA ALA A 57 -10.17 -9.13 -20.64
C ALA A 57 -10.30 -9.96 -19.34
N THR A 58 -11.50 -10.11 -18.77
CA THR A 58 -11.73 -10.85 -17.50
C THR A 58 -11.12 -12.25 -17.54
N ALA A 59 -11.38 -13.01 -18.61
CA ALA A 59 -10.87 -14.38 -18.76
C ALA A 59 -9.33 -14.43 -18.86
N ILE A 60 -8.71 -13.35 -19.36
CA ILE A 60 -7.26 -13.20 -19.38
C ILE A 60 -6.75 -13.11 -17.94
N TRP A 61 -7.33 -12.23 -17.12
CA TRP A 61 -6.91 -12.05 -15.72
C TRP A 61 -7.14 -13.29 -14.87
N GLU A 62 -8.28 -13.97 -15.03
CA GLU A 62 -8.57 -15.24 -14.34
C GLU A 62 -7.54 -16.32 -14.67
N LYS A 63 -7.02 -16.34 -15.92
CA LYS A 63 -5.93 -17.24 -16.31
C LYS A 63 -4.63 -16.89 -15.57
N TYR A 64 -4.29 -15.62 -15.46
CA TYR A 64 -3.06 -15.17 -14.75
C TYR A 64 -3.11 -15.46 -13.25
N MET A 65 -4.29 -15.38 -12.62
CA MET A 65 -4.49 -15.74 -11.21
C MET A 65 -4.21 -17.22 -10.90
N LYS A 66 -4.06 -18.09 -11.92
CA LYS A 66 -3.69 -19.50 -11.74
C LYS A 66 -2.18 -19.73 -11.69
N HIS A 67 -1.36 -18.73 -12.02
CA HIS A 67 0.09 -18.84 -11.94
C HIS A 67 0.58 -18.83 -10.48
N LYS A 68 1.75 -19.42 -10.19
CA LYS A 68 2.32 -19.47 -8.82
C LYS A 68 2.42 -18.07 -8.19
N ASN A 69 2.83 -17.06 -8.96
CA ASN A 69 2.96 -15.68 -8.52
C ASN A 69 1.73 -14.80 -8.81
N LEU A 70 0.59 -15.39 -9.21
CA LEU A 70 -0.66 -14.69 -9.53
C LEU A 70 -0.53 -13.63 -10.64
N GLY A 71 0.53 -13.66 -11.46
CA GLY A 71 0.78 -12.58 -12.43
C GLY A 71 1.05 -11.22 -11.77
N GLU A 72 1.65 -11.23 -10.57
CA GLU A 72 1.94 -10.04 -9.75
C GLU A 72 2.59 -8.91 -10.56
N ASP A 73 3.48 -9.22 -11.51
CA ASP A 73 4.19 -8.25 -12.34
C ASP A 73 3.30 -7.43 -13.29
N ILE A 74 2.08 -7.90 -13.54
CA ILE A 74 1.05 -7.24 -14.36
C ILE A 74 -0.10 -6.74 -13.48
N LEU A 75 -0.57 -7.55 -12.53
CA LEU A 75 -1.81 -7.27 -11.80
C LEU A 75 -1.61 -6.40 -10.55
N MET A 76 -0.43 -6.42 -9.91
CA MET A 76 -0.14 -5.57 -8.76
C MET A 76 -0.17 -4.06 -9.09
N PRO A 77 0.45 -3.57 -10.19
CA PRO A 77 0.41 -2.14 -10.50
C PRO A 77 -0.97 -1.67 -10.97
N ALA A 78 -1.85 -2.57 -11.40
CA ALA A 78 -3.17 -2.29 -11.96
C ALA A 78 -4.23 -2.03 -10.87
N ILE A 79 -5.04 -1.00 -11.10
CA ILE A 79 -6.10 -0.54 -10.19
C ILE A 79 -7.48 -0.43 -10.87
N SER A 80 -7.62 -0.90 -12.12
CA SER A 80 -8.92 -0.93 -12.82
C SER A 80 -9.91 -1.83 -12.08
N ASP A 81 -11.19 -1.53 -12.19
CA ASP A 81 -12.27 -2.32 -11.58
C ASP A 81 -12.36 -3.72 -12.18
N THR A 82 -12.13 -3.84 -13.48
CA THR A 82 -12.05 -5.14 -14.17
C THR A 82 -11.01 -6.06 -13.51
N VAL A 83 -9.78 -5.58 -13.31
CA VAL A 83 -8.72 -6.37 -12.64
C VAL A 83 -9.04 -6.53 -11.15
N SER A 84 -9.49 -5.46 -10.51
CA SER A 84 -9.81 -5.43 -9.08
C SER A 84 -10.83 -6.49 -8.72
N GLU A 85 -11.87 -6.68 -9.53
CA GLU A 85 -12.95 -7.63 -9.29
C GLU A 85 -12.46 -9.08 -9.37
N VAL A 86 -11.65 -9.41 -10.38
CA VAL A 86 -11.05 -10.75 -10.53
C VAL A 86 -10.12 -11.07 -9.36
N VAL A 87 -9.27 -10.12 -8.99
CA VAL A 87 -8.33 -10.29 -7.88
C VAL A 87 -9.09 -10.37 -6.55
N GLY A 88 -10.11 -9.53 -6.34
CA GLY A 88 -10.97 -9.55 -5.16
C GLY A 88 -11.63 -10.89 -4.94
N LYS A 89 -12.23 -11.49 -5.98
CA LYS A 89 -12.83 -12.84 -5.90
C LYS A 89 -11.81 -13.91 -5.50
N HIS A 90 -10.63 -13.87 -6.10
CA HIS A 90 -9.57 -14.82 -5.78
C HIS A 90 -9.06 -14.66 -4.35
N CYS A 91 -8.75 -13.43 -3.93
CA CYS A 91 -8.34 -13.11 -2.57
C CYS A 91 -9.40 -13.53 -1.55
N GLY A 92 -10.68 -13.27 -1.82
CA GLY A 92 -11.78 -13.64 -0.93
C GLY A 92 -11.86 -15.15 -0.71
N LYS A 93 -11.75 -15.93 -1.79
CA LYS A 93 -11.65 -17.40 -1.69
C LYS A 93 -10.42 -17.83 -0.89
N TYR A 94 -9.26 -17.26 -1.17
CA TYR A 94 -8.01 -17.59 -0.49
C TYR A 94 -8.08 -17.33 1.02
N PHE A 95 -8.55 -16.14 1.44
CA PHE A 95 -8.65 -15.82 2.87
C PHE A 95 -9.71 -16.66 3.59
N HIS A 96 -10.82 -16.96 2.91
CA HIS A 96 -11.82 -17.87 3.46
C HIS A 96 -11.23 -19.27 3.74
N GLU A 97 -10.41 -19.80 2.83
CA GLU A 97 -9.72 -21.08 3.00
C GLU A 97 -8.61 -20.99 4.06
N LEU A 98 -7.80 -19.92 4.06
CA LEU A 98 -6.72 -19.68 5.02
C LEU A 98 -7.24 -19.68 6.46
N PHE A 99 -8.38 -19.06 6.71
CA PHE A 99 -8.97 -18.96 8.06
C PHE A 99 -9.48 -20.31 8.60
N GLN A 100 -9.60 -21.34 7.75
CA GLN A 100 -9.91 -22.71 8.16
C GLN A 100 -8.66 -23.54 8.46
N GLN A 101 -7.47 -23.04 8.11
CA GLN A 101 -6.20 -23.73 8.33
C GLN A 101 -5.69 -23.59 9.78
N PRO A 102 -4.81 -24.50 10.23
CA PRO A 102 -4.17 -24.36 11.53
C PRO A 102 -3.26 -23.11 11.59
N PRO A 103 -2.99 -22.55 12.79
CA PRO A 103 -2.22 -21.32 12.95
C PRO A 103 -0.82 -21.32 12.32
N ASP A 104 -0.19 -22.50 12.19
CA ASP A 104 1.15 -22.72 11.65
C ASP A 104 1.18 -23.01 10.14
N PHE A 105 0.03 -22.96 9.45
CA PHE A 105 -0.06 -23.20 8.01
C PHE A 105 0.90 -22.33 7.19
N LEU A 106 1.07 -21.06 7.56
CA LEU A 106 1.96 -20.11 6.88
C LEU A 106 3.43 -20.21 7.31
N THR A 107 3.81 -21.27 8.02
CA THR A 107 5.23 -21.61 8.27
C THR A 107 5.83 -22.46 7.14
N ASP A 108 5.00 -23.00 6.25
CA ASP A 108 5.46 -23.59 4.99
C ASP A 108 5.90 -22.51 3.99
N GLN A 109 7.00 -22.76 3.29
CA GLN A 109 7.60 -21.79 2.36
C GLN A 109 6.70 -21.51 1.15
N ASP A 110 6.11 -22.54 0.55
CA ASP A 110 5.28 -22.37 -0.64
C ASP A 110 3.95 -21.68 -0.29
N GLU A 111 3.35 -22.01 0.85
CA GLU A 111 2.14 -21.35 1.33
C GLU A 111 2.40 -19.90 1.75
N PHE A 112 3.55 -19.61 2.36
CA PHE A 112 3.95 -18.23 2.66
C PHE A 112 4.24 -17.43 1.38
N GLU A 113 4.91 -18.01 0.37
CA GLU A 113 5.09 -17.38 -0.94
C GLU A 113 3.76 -17.05 -1.62
N ARG A 114 2.78 -17.92 -1.48
CA ARG A 114 1.42 -17.69 -1.98
C ARG A 114 0.70 -16.59 -1.22
N PHE A 115 0.74 -16.64 0.12
CA PHE A 115 0.17 -15.60 0.99
C PHE A 115 0.70 -14.22 0.62
N THR A 116 2.02 -14.09 0.50
CA THR A 116 2.69 -12.84 0.16
C THR A 116 2.33 -12.34 -1.24
N ALA A 117 2.17 -13.24 -2.23
CA ALA A 117 1.67 -12.87 -3.56
C ALA A 117 0.22 -12.36 -3.51
N VAL A 118 -0.66 -13.02 -2.75
CA VAL A 118 -2.07 -12.60 -2.54
C VAL A 118 -2.13 -11.22 -1.91
N VAL A 119 -1.38 -10.99 -0.83
CA VAL A 119 -1.30 -9.68 -0.17
C VAL A 119 -0.77 -8.62 -1.13
N SER A 120 0.24 -8.95 -1.93
CA SER A 120 0.85 -8.00 -2.88
C SER A 120 -0.15 -7.50 -3.93
N VAL A 121 -0.96 -8.40 -4.50
CA VAL A 121 -1.91 -8.02 -5.56
C VAL A 121 -3.11 -7.25 -5.05
N MET A 122 -3.40 -7.22 -3.74
CA MET A 122 -4.51 -6.42 -3.17
C MET A 122 -4.31 -4.91 -3.34
N LEU A 123 -3.07 -4.45 -3.53
CA LEU A 123 -2.74 -3.02 -3.54
C LEU A 123 -3.62 -2.20 -4.49
N GLY A 124 -4.25 -1.16 -3.94
CA GLY A 124 -4.98 -0.12 -4.68
C GLY A 124 -6.31 -0.56 -5.29
N LYS A 125 -6.79 -1.78 -4.99
CA LYS A 125 -8.00 -2.36 -5.58
C LYS A 125 -9.23 -2.01 -4.74
N GLY A 126 -10.24 -1.38 -5.37
CA GLY A 126 -11.46 -0.92 -4.69
C GLY A 126 -12.78 -1.55 -5.14
N SER A 127 -12.77 -2.56 -6.03
CA SER A 127 -13.98 -3.24 -6.50
C SER A 127 -14.84 -3.80 -5.35
N PRO A 128 -16.15 -4.02 -5.56
CA PRO A 128 -17.03 -4.62 -4.55
C PRO A 128 -16.49 -5.94 -3.97
N SER A 129 -15.91 -6.80 -4.82
CA SER A 129 -15.28 -8.03 -4.32
C SER A 129 -14.08 -7.75 -3.41
N MET A 130 -13.23 -6.77 -3.73
CA MET A 130 -12.10 -6.40 -2.86
C MET A 130 -12.54 -5.75 -1.55
N ILE A 131 -13.58 -4.92 -1.56
CA ILE A 131 -14.21 -4.41 -0.33
C ILE A 131 -14.67 -5.57 0.55
N GLY A 132 -15.28 -6.60 -0.06
CA GLY A 132 -15.66 -7.85 0.62
C GLY A 132 -14.48 -8.58 1.26
N VAL A 133 -13.30 -8.56 0.63
CA VAL A 133 -12.07 -9.17 1.19
C VAL A 133 -11.65 -8.49 2.48
N TYR A 134 -11.57 -7.16 2.50
CA TYR A 134 -11.20 -6.43 3.71
C TYR A 134 -12.20 -6.65 4.85
N ARG A 135 -13.51 -6.65 4.54
CA ARG A 135 -14.56 -6.96 5.54
C ARG A 135 -14.45 -8.40 6.05
N LEU A 136 -14.17 -9.37 5.19
CA LEU A 136 -13.93 -10.76 5.59
C LEU A 136 -12.74 -10.85 6.56
N ILE A 137 -11.63 -10.18 6.25
CA ILE A 137 -10.44 -10.15 7.10
C ILE A 137 -10.76 -9.51 8.45
N ALA A 138 -11.40 -8.34 8.46
CA ALA A 138 -11.77 -7.63 9.68
C ALA A 138 -12.69 -8.46 10.59
N ALA A 139 -13.69 -9.13 10.00
CA ALA A 139 -14.60 -10.02 10.72
C ALA A 139 -13.93 -11.26 11.32
N ASN A 140 -12.71 -11.58 10.88
CA ASN A 140 -11.94 -12.75 11.33
C ASN A 140 -10.65 -12.35 12.05
N GLN A 141 -10.62 -11.17 12.69
CA GLN A 141 -9.44 -10.66 13.40
C GLN A 141 -8.77 -11.66 14.38
N PRO A 142 -9.49 -12.44 15.22
CA PRO A 142 -8.86 -13.45 16.08
C PRO A 142 -8.10 -14.54 15.30
N LEU A 143 -8.51 -14.81 14.06
CA LEU A 143 -7.83 -15.76 13.17
C LEU A 143 -6.60 -15.15 12.52
N VAL A 144 -6.59 -13.82 12.30
CA VAL A 144 -5.42 -13.07 11.86
C VAL A 144 -4.37 -13.00 12.98
N GLU A 145 -4.79 -12.70 14.21
CA GLU A 145 -3.92 -12.60 15.40
C GLU A 145 -3.09 -13.87 15.65
N ARG A 146 -3.69 -15.04 15.41
CA ARG A 146 -3.04 -16.32 15.63
C ARG A 146 -2.12 -16.78 14.49
N LEU A 147 -2.10 -16.11 13.34
CA LEU A 147 -1.29 -16.53 12.20
C LEU A 147 0.19 -16.54 12.58
N LYS A 148 0.84 -17.69 12.43
CA LYS A 148 2.30 -17.82 12.53
C LYS A 148 2.89 -17.67 11.14
N LEU A 149 3.63 -16.59 10.94
CA LEU A 149 4.25 -16.28 9.66
C LEU A 149 5.66 -16.86 9.61
N LEU A 150 6.05 -17.35 8.44
CA LEU A 150 7.41 -17.80 8.20
C LEU A 150 8.39 -16.62 8.34
N ALA A 151 9.26 -16.72 9.35
CA ALA A 151 10.35 -15.77 9.57
C ALA A 151 11.63 -16.24 8.87
N ASN A 152 12.34 -15.32 8.22
CA ASN A 152 13.71 -15.54 7.75
C ASN A 152 14.67 -14.96 8.79
N LYS A 153 15.29 -15.83 9.59
CA LYS A 153 16.02 -15.44 10.81
C LYS A 153 15.08 -14.66 11.75
N ASP A 154 15.35 -13.38 11.94
CA ASP A 154 14.67 -12.52 12.93
C ASP A 154 13.65 -11.57 12.27
N TYR A 155 13.29 -11.76 11.00
CA TYR A 155 12.28 -10.92 10.34
C TYR A 155 11.33 -11.68 9.43
N VAL A 156 10.10 -11.18 9.35
CA VAL A 156 9.07 -11.58 8.39
C VAL A 156 9.07 -10.58 7.24
N HIS A 157 9.08 -11.05 6.00
CA HIS A 157 9.09 -10.20 4.80
C HIS A 157 7.95 -10.57 3.87
N ILE A 158 6.86 -9.80 3.95
CA ILE A 158 5.73 -9.92 3.04
C ILE A 158 5.99 -9.09 1.78
N ASN A 159 6.38 -7.83 1.98
CA ASN A 159 6.87 -6.92 0.97
C ASN A 159 7.68 -5.79 1.66
N ASP A 160 8.21 -4.83 0.91
CA ASP A 160 9.08 -3.80 1.48
C ASP A 160 8.35 -2.76 2.37
N THR A 161 7.02 -2.68 2.33
CA THR A 161 6.20 -1.96 3.34
C THR A 161 5.96 -2.82 4.58
N LEU A 162 5.81 -4.13 4.38
CA LEU A 162 5.44 -5.12 5.41
C LEU A 162 6.64 -6.00 5.76
N ARG A 163 7.73 -5.35 6.16
CA ARG A 163 8.93 -5.98 6.69
C ARG A 163 8.98 -5.78 8.20
N MET A 164 8.82 -6.85 8.95
CA MET A 164 8.68 -6.81 10.41
C MET A 164 9.81 -7.58 11.08
N TRP A 165 10.55 -6.94 11.99
CA TRP A 165 11.57 -7.59 12.81
C TRP A 165 10.96 -8.13 14.10
N ASN A 166 11.10 -9.43 14.34
CA ASN A 166 10.54 -10.15 15.49
C ASN A 166 9.09 -9.74 15.82
N PRO A 167 8.16 -9.84 14.84
CA PRO A 167 6.81 -9.34 15.00
C PRO A 167 6.11 -10.00 16.19
N GLN A 168 5.54 -9.19 17.05
CA GLN A 168 4.65 -9.64 18.11
C GLN A 168 3.23 -9.87 17.55
N PRO A 169 2.37 -10.68 18.20
CA PRO A 169 1.01 -10.93 17.73
C PRO A 169 0.20 -9.64 17.44
N GLN A 170 0.35 -8.63 18.29
CA GLN A 170 -0.27 -7.30 18.13
C GLN A 170 0.30 -6.47 16.96
N GLU A 171 1.43 -6.86 16.38
CA GLU A 171 1.99 -6.27 15.17
C GLU A 171 1.43 -6.97 13.92
N THR A 172 1.20 -8.29 13.98
CA THR A 172 0.62 -9.09 12.88
C THR A 172 -0.77 -8.58 12.46
N VAL A 173 -1.59 -8.11 13.41
CA VAL A 173 -2.91 -7.56 13.10
C VAL A 173 -2.87 -6.27 12.27
N CYS A 174 -1.73 -5.58 12.25
CA CYS A 174 -1.57 -4.36 11.46
C CYS A 174 -1.37 -4.64 9.97
N ILE A 175 -1.07 -5.88 9.55
CA ILE A 175 -0.76 -6.22 8.16
C ILE A 175 -1.83 -5.69 7.20
N PHE A 176 -3.09 -6.02 7.42
CA PHE A 176 -4.17 -5.67 6.49
C PHE A 176 -4.64 -4.21 6.59
N PRO A 177 -4.73 -3.60 7.79
CA PRO A 177 -4.87 -2.14 7.90
C PRO A 177 -3.79 -1.37 7.13
N LEU A 178 -2.53 -1.83 7.16
CA LEU A 178 -1.42 -1.22 6.41
C LEU A 178 -1.54 -1.44 4.89
N VAL A 179 -2.08 -2.59 4.46
CA VAL A 179 -2.41 -2.86 3.05
C VAL A 179 -3.50 -1.90 2.57
N LEU A 180 -4.54 -1.68 3.39
CA LEU A 180 -5.61 -0.73 3.05
C LEU A 180 -5.08 0.71 2.99
N ALA A 181 -4.28 1.14 3.98
CA ALA A 181 -3.66 2.46 3.97
C ALA A 181 -2.77 2.66 2.73
N ALA A 182 -1.92 1.69 2.40
CA ALA A 182 -1.10 1.73 1.18
C ALA A 182 -1.97 1.75 -0.09
N SER A 183 -3.10 1.04 -0.09
CA SER A 183 -4.04 1.03 -1.20
C SER A 183 -4.69 2.39 -1.41
N ILE A 184 -5.10 3.08 -0.34
CA ILE A 184 -5.64 4.44 -0.38
C ILE A 184 -4.60 5.41 -0.96
N ILE A 185 -3.35 5.39 -0.47
CA ILE A 185 -2.27 6.22 -1.03
C ILE A 185 -2.06 5.92 -2.53
N ARG A 186 -2.18 4.64 -2.93
CA ARG A 186 -1.93 4.21 -4.31
C ARG A 186 -3.01 4.66 -5.29
N SER A 187 -4.29 4.52 -4.94
CA SER A 187 -5.42 4.70 -5.88
C SER A 187 -6.29 5.92 -5.58
N MET A 188 -6.36 6.39 -4.33
CA MET A 188 -7.36 7.36 -3.87
C MET A 188 -8.80 6.93 -4.20
N ASP A 189 -9.06 5.62 -4.21
CA ASP A 189 -10.39 5.08 -4.47
C ASP A 189 -11.36 5.45 -3.34
N GLU A 190 -12.43 6.16 -3.67
CA GLU A 190 -13.43 6.63 -2.70
C GLU A 190 -14.04 5.48 -1.89
N ARG A 191 -14.19 4.29 -2.49
CA ARG A 191 -14.75 3.12 -1.79
C ARG A 191 -13.80 2.60 -0.73
N LEU A 192 -12.49 2.67 -0.97
CA LEU A 192 -11.48 2.29 0.03
C LEU A 192 -11.37 3.32 1.15
N ILE A 193 -11.53 4.61 0.83
CA ILE A 193 -11.57 5.70 1.81
C ILE A 193 -12.77 5.52 2.75
N LEU A 194 -13.98 5.34 2.20
CA LEU A 194 -15.17 5.09 3.00
C LEU A 194 -15.08 3.79 3.81
N LEU A 195 -14.51 2.74 3.20
CA LEU A 195 -14.30 1.47 3.90
C LEU A 195 -13.40 1.62 5.13
N ALA A 196 -12.39 2.50 5.09
CA ALA A 196 -11.51 2.67 6.24
C ALA A 196 -12.26 3.15 7.49
N GLU A 197 -13.19 4.10 7.32
CA GLU A 197 -14.08 4.57 8.38
C GLU A 197 -15.06 3.48 8.85
N ASP A 198 -15.68 2.77 7.89
CA ASP A 198 -16.58 1.64 8.19
C ASP A 198 -15.87 0.60 9.08
N LEU A 199 -14.66 0.20 8.69
CA LEU A 199 -13.91 -0.84 9.40
C LEU A 199 -13.44 -0.38 10.78
N TYR A 200 -13.01 0.87 10.91
CA TYR A 200 -12.68 1.45 12.21
C TYR A 200 -13.92 1.49 13.13
N THR A 201 -15.04 1.97 12.62
CA THR A 201 -16.28 2.07 13.39
C THR A 201 -16.79 0.69 13.85
N GLN A 202 -16.65 -0.32 13.01
CA GLN A 202 -17.20 -1.66 13.27
C GLN A 202 -16.25 -2.57 14.05
N TYR A 203 -14.95 -2.53 13.75
CA TYR A 203 -13.97 -3.51 14.26
C TYR A 203 -12.92 -2.88 15.18
N GLY A 204 -12.77 -1.55 15.17
CA GLY A 204 -11.96 -0.82 16.14
C GLY A 204 -10.50 -0.63 15.74
N ASN A 205 -9.64 -0.79 16.73
CA ASN A 205 -8.41 -0.01 16.89
C ASN A 205 -7.39 -0.14 15.75
N GLU A 206 -7.18 -1.33 15.20
CA GLU A 206 -6.16 -1.56 14.18
C GLU A 206 -6.50 -0.85 12.87
N TRP A 207 -7.79 -0.70 12.59
CA TRP A 207 -8.33 0.01 11.43
C TRP A 207 -8.26 1.54 11.58
N LEU A 208 -7.83 2.04 12.74
CA LEU A 208 -7.49 3.45 12.92
C LEU A 208 -6.37 3.89 11.96
N ILE A 209 -5.44 2.99 11.60
CA ILE A 209 -4.34 3.29 10.65
C ILE A 209 -4.90 3.79 9.30
N PRO A 210 -5.68 2.98 8.54
CA PRO A 210 -6.20 3.43 7.26
C PRO A 210 -7.24 4.55 7.41
N TYR A 211 -8.01 4.60 8.50
CA TYR A 211 -8.99 5.67 8.72
C TYR A 211 -8.29 7.03 8.87
N PHE A 212 -7.31 7.11 9.75
CA PHE A 212 -6.50 8.31 9.94
C PHE A 212 -5.71 8.67 8.66
N SER A 213 -5.14 7.68 7.96
CA SER A 213 -4.47 7.93 6.68
C SER A 213 -5.42 8.50 5.62
N ALA A 214 -6.65 8.03 5.54
CA ALA A 214 -7.66 8.55 4.63
C ALA A 214 -7.97 10.01 4.97
N LYS A 215 -8.23 10.31 6.24
CA LYS A 215 -8.54 11.66 6.74
C LYS A 215 -7.43 12.66 6.46
N LEU A 216 -6.17 12.29 6.67
CA LEU A 216 -5.01 13.11 6.31
C LEU A 216 -4.94 13.44 4.79
N LEU A 217 -5.47 12.56 3.94
CA LEU A 217 -5.45 12.71 2.48
C LEU A 217 -6.68 13.43 1.92
N THR A 218 -7.77 13.56 2.70
CA THR A 218 -9.05 14.09 2.21
C THR A 218 -9.59 15.30 2.98
N ASP A 219 -9.26 15.44 4.26
CA ASP A 219 -9.89 16.40 5.17
C ASP A 219 -8.91 17.54 5.52
N ARG A 220 -9.47 18.66 6.01
CA ARG A 220 -8.69 19.80 6.48
C ARG A 220 -7.83 19.44 7.69
N ALA A 221 -6.66 20.05 7.78
CA ALA A 221 -5.67 19.71 8.80
C ALA A 221 -6.18 19.95 10.23
N ASP A 222 -6.95 21.02 10.44
CA ASP A 222 -7.52 21.38 11.74
C ASP A 222 -8.54 20.34 12.23
N ASN A 223 -9.45 19.91 11.36
CA ASN A 223 -10.41 18.85 11.65
C ASN A 223 -9.70 17.53 11.98
N VAL A 224 -8.68 17.17 11.20
CA VAL A 224 -7.90 15.94 11.44
C VAL A 224 -7.16 16.01 12.78
N TYR A 225 -6.62 17.17 13.15
CA TYR A 225 -6.02 17.32 14.48
C TYR A 225 -7.07 17.15 15.59
N ASP A 226 -8.18 17.87 15.50
CA ASP A 226 -9.20 17.90 16.55
C ASP A 226 -9.81 16.50 16.79
N GLU A 227 -9.96 15.71 15.73
CA GLU A 227 -10.47 14.34 15.82
C GLU A 227 -9.42 13.35 16.34
N PHE A 228 -8.18 13.39 15.84
CA PHE A 228 -7.22 12.29 16.04
C PHE A 228 -6.18 12.54 17.12
N ALA A 229 -5.90 13.78 17.51
CA ALA A 229 -4.85 14.09 18.49
C ALA A 229 -5.11 13.47 19.87
N ILE A 230 -6.38 13.20 20.20
CA ILE A 230 -6.77 12.54 21.45
C ILE A 230 -6.19 11.13 21.56
N PHE A 231 -6.02 10.41 20.45
CA PHE A 231 -5.47 9.04 20.46
C PHE A 231 -4.00 8.97 20.86
N LEU A 232 -3.28 10.09 20.84
CA LEU A 232 -1.91 10.16 21.36
C LEU A 232 -1.85 10.00 22.89
N GLN A 233 -2.97 10.20 23.60
CA GLN A 233 -3.06 10.05 25.06
C GLN A 233 -3.25 8.61 25.51
N ASP A 234 -3.72 7.75 24.61
CA ASP A 234 -4.01 6.36 24.90
C ASP A 234 -2.81 5.49 24.53
N GLU A 235 -2.23 4.81 25.51
CA GLU A 235 -1.04 3.97 25.33
C GLU A 235 -1.27 2.80 24.36
N ALA A 236 -2.52 2.32 24.22
CA ALA A 236 -2.87 1.27 23.29
C ALA A 236 -3.09 1.81 21.87
N LEU A 237 -3.56 3.04 21.70
CA LEU A 237 -3.93 3.60 20.39
C LEU A 237 -2.85 4.48 19.77
N ASN A 238 -1.99 5.10 20.58
CA ASN A 238 -0.98 6.04 20.10
C ASN A 238 -0.08 5.43 19.00
N ARG A 239 0.23 4.13 19.09
CA ARG A 239 1.06 3.42 18.12
C ARG A 239 0.50 3.50 16.71
N TYR A 240 -0.83 3.47 16.56
CA TYR A 240 -1.47 3.49 15.25
C TYR A 240 -1.34 4.87 14.60
N ILE A 241 -1.46 5.94 15.39
CA ILE A 241 -1.19 7.31 14.94
C ILE A 241 0.28 7.44 14.50
N HIS A 242 1.23 6.95 15.31
CA HIS A 242 2.65 6.99 14.97
C HIS A 242 3.00 6.15 13.73
N ILE A 243 2.35 5.01 13.52
CA ILE A 243 2.55 4.18 12.32
C ILE A 243 2.10 4.96 11.06
N SER A 244 0.99 5.68 11.13
CA SER A 244 0.51 6.51 10.01
C SER A 244 1.37 7.75 9.79
N LEU A 245 1.77 8.47 10.85
CA LEU A 245 2.67 9.62 10.76
C LEU A 245 4.07 9.21 10.28
N GLY A 246 4.52 8.01 10.65
CA GLY A 246 5.77 7.39 10.21
C GLY A 246 5.84 7.07 8.72
N ARG A 247 4.86 7.52 7.93
CA ARG A 247 4.78 7.41 6.46
C ARG A 247 4.78 8.78 5.78
N ILE A 248 4.81 9.86 6.57
CA ILE A 248 4.69 11.24 6.14
C ILE A 248 6.03 11.93 6.35
N TYR A 249 6.41 12.77 5.38
CA TYR A 249 7.55 13.67 5.50
C TYR A 249 7.19 15.02 4.88
N TYR A 250 7.91 16.07 5.27
CA TYR A 250 7.83 17.36 4.60
C TYR A 250 8.65 17.36 3.31
N ASP A 251 8.00 17.59 2.16
CA ASP A 251 8.68 17.65 0.86
C ASP A 251 8.92 19.11 0.46
N ASP A 252 10.13 19.61 0.72
CA ASP A 252 10.51 21.01 0.45
C ASP A 252 10.40 21.41 -1.02
N GLN A 253 10.45 20.44 -1.95
CA GLN A 253 10.36 20.74 -3.39
C GLN A 253 8.97 21.22 -3.79
N ILE A 254 7.96 20.83 -3.01
CA ILE A 254 6.55 21.07 -3.30
C ILE A 254 5.83 21.74 -2.12
N ASP A 255 6.59 22.16 -1.11
CA ASP A 255 6.15 22.87 0.10
C ASP A 255 4.96 22.20 0.79
N SER A 256 5.03 20.88 0.91
CA SER A 256 3.88 20.06 1.31
C SER A 256 4.29 18.79 2.06
N HIS A 257 3.57 18.49 3.13
CA HIS A 257 3.56 17.17 3.73
C HIS A 257 3.06 16.15 2.71
N THR A 258 3.77 15.03 2.66
CA THR A 258 3.55 14.00 1.65
C THR A 258 3.58 12.64 2.33
N MET A 259 2.50 11.88 2.16
CA MET A 259 2.41 10.49 2.60
C MET A 259 2.92 9.56 1.51
N SER A 260 3.64 8.51 1.90
CA SER A 260 4.24 7.58 0.96
C SER A 260 4.15 6.13 1.40
N ALA A 261 4.25 5.24 0.42
CA ALA A 261 4.41 3.81 0.65
C ALA A 261 5.29 3.20 -0.45
N PHE A 262 5.89 2.06 -0.12
CA PHE A 262 6.84 1.38 -0.98
C PHE A 262 6.52 -0.10 -1.05
N TRP A 263 6.06 -0.54 -2.21
CA TRP A 263 5.44 -1.85 -2.35
C TRP A 263 6.26 -2.77 -3.25
N GLY A 264 6.01 -4.08 -3.15
CA GLY A 264 6.68 -5.12 -3.92
C GLY A 264 7.86 -5.74 -3.19
N ARG A 265 8.52 -6.68 -3.88
CA ARG A 265 9.65 -7.46 -3.37
C ARG A 265 10.81 -7.36 -4.35
N TYR A 266 12.02 -7.44 -3.82
CA TYR A 266 13.24 -7.61 -4.60
C TYR A 266 13.99 -8.85 -4.13
N SER A 267 14.28 -9.75 -5.05
CA SER A 267 15.29 -10.79 -4.86
C SER A 267 16.45 -10.56 -5.82
N TYR A 268 17.67 -10.75 -5.34
CA TYR A 268 18.87 -10.55 -6.13
C TYR A 268 18.85 -11.48 -7.37
N GLY A 269 19.06 -10.92 -8.56
CA GLY A 269 18.96 -11.64 -9.84
C GLY A 269 17.54 -11.74 -10.42
N SER A 270 16.52 -11.18 -9.76
CA SER A 270 15.16 -11.04 -10.31
C SER A 270 14.90 -9.63 -10.84
N TYR A 271 13.81 -9.47 -11.60
CA TYR A 271 13.31 -8.15 -11.97
C TYR A 271 12.86 -7.39 -10.71
N ASP A 272 13.31 -6.14 -10.57
CA ASP A 272 12.88 -5.27 -9.49
C ASP A 272 11.42 -4.85 -9.72
N HIS A 273 10.52 -5.42 -8.92
CA HIS A 273 9.09 -5.11 -8.94
C HIS A 273 8.71 -4.04 -7.93
N ARG A 274 9.68 -3.46 -7.24
CA ARG A 274 9.40 -2.48 -6.19
C ARG A 274 8.90 -1.18 -6.78
N THR A 275 7.88 -0.62 -6.16
CA THR A 275 7.25 0.62 -6.59
C THR A 275 7.09 1.55 -5.42
N PHE A 276 7.64 2.75 -5.56
CA PHE A 276 7.39 3.87 -4.67
C PHE A 276 6.21 4.70 -5.19
N PHE A 277 5.28 5.04 -4.30
CA PHE A 277 4.23 5.99 -4.62
C PHE A 277 3.97 6.90 -3.43
N LYS A 278 3.59 8.13 -3.75
CA LYS A 278 3.37 9.20 -2.78
C LYS A 278 2.17 10.05 -3.16
N ARG A 279 1.59 10.71 -2.15
CA ARG A 279 0.47 11.65 -2.27
C ARG A 279 0.70 12.82 -1.34
N LYS A 280 0.43 14.03 -1.83
CA LYS A 280 0.30 15.19 -0.96
C LYS A 280 -0.84 14.93 0.02
N LEU A 281 -0.70 15.38 1.26
CA LEU A 281 -1.83 15.51 2.16
C LEU A 281 -2.83 16.53 1.60
N ALA A 282 -4.08 16.51 2.08
CA ALA A 282 -5.08 17.48 1.69
C ALA A 282 -4.62 18.91 2.05
N GLU A 283 -4.07 19.06 3.26
CA GLU A 283 -3.39 20.26 3.75
C GLU A 283 -2.12 19.85 4.49
N ASN A 284 -1.19 20.80 4.69
CA ASN A 284 -0.06 20.57 5.59
C ASN A 284 -0.56 20.22 6.99
N LEU A 285 0.15 19.33 7.69
CA LEU A 285 -0.22 18.96 9.06
C LEU A 285 -0.43 20.22 9.92
N ASP A 286 -1.50 20.21 10.71
CA ASP A 286 -1.78 21.28 11.66
C ASP A 286 -0.58 21.43 12.61
N ALA A 287 -0.13 22.66 12.81
CA ALA A 287 1.05 22.96 13.61
C ALA A 287 0.98 22.40 15.04
N ARG A 288 -0.24 22.23 15.58
CA ARG A 288 -0.48 21.66 16.91
C ARG A 288 -0.05 20.19 17.02
N TRP A 289 0.04 19.44 15.91
CA TRP A 289 0.58 18.07 15.93
C TRP A 289 1.99 18.04 16.47
N LEU A 290 2.84 19.00 16.06
CA LEU A 290 4.25 19.00 16.39
C LEU A 290 4.48 19.21 17.89
N GLU A 291 3.80 20.20 18.49
CA GLU A 291 3.85 20.41 19.95
C GLU A 291 3.41 19.15 20.70
N ARG A 292 2.32 18.52 20.23
CA ARG A 292 1.76 17.33 20.87
C ARG A 292 2.68 16.11 20.78
N LEU A 293 3.33 15.90 19.65
CA LEU A 293 4.26 14.78 19.45
C LEU A 293 5.52 14.92 20.32
N MET A 294 5.98 16.15 20.57
CA MET A 294 7.13 16.41 21.45
C MET A 294 6.86 16.11 22.94
N GLU A 295 5.60 16.03 23.34
CA GLU A 295 5.19 15.63 24.69
C GLU A 295 5.23 14.11 24.89
N HIS A 296 5.51 13.33 23.84
CA HIS A 296 5.52 11.88 23.93
C HIS A 296 6.59 11.37 24.92
N PRO A 297 6.25 10.49 25.89
CA PRO A 297 7.18 10.08 26.95
C PRO A 297 8.35 9.21 26.43
N HIS A 298 8.20 8.59 25.27
CA HIS A 298 9.19 7.66 24.70
C HIS A 298 9.66 8.04 23.30
N LEU A 299 10.16 9.28 23.12
CA LEU A 299 10.60 9.78 21.81
C LEU A 299 11.75 9.00 21.15
N ASN A 300 12.49 8.22 21.94
CA ASN A 300 13.57 7.38 21.43
C ASN A 300 13.07 6.01 20.94
N ASP A 301 11.78 5.70 21.11
CA ASP A 301 11.20 4.46 20.63
C ASP A 301 11.21 4.39 19.11
N LYS A 302 11.42 3.18 18.60
CA LYS A 302 11.48 2.93 17.16
C LYS A 302 10.11 3.10 16.52
N VAL A 303 10.07 3.83 15.42
CA VAL A 303 8.88 3.86 14.57
C VAL A 303 8.76 2.50 13.87
N LYS A 304 7.57 1.90 13.89
CA LYS A 304 7.31 0.58 13.29
C LYS A 304 6.71 0.73 11.89
N PHE A 305 6.79 -0.33 11.07
CA PHE A 305 6.15 -0.43 9.74
C PHE A 305 6.50 0.68 8.75
N GLN A 306 7.75 1.12 8.80
CA GLN A 306 8.31 2.12 7.91
C GLN A 306 8.82 1.50 6.60
N VAL A 307 9.08 2.36 5.62
CA VAL A 307 9.64 1.96 4.33
C VAL A 307 11.14 1.66 4.48
N TYR A 308 11.58 0.44 4.15
CA TYR A 308 13.00 0.09 4.20
C TYR A 308 13.68 0.33 2.84
N ASN A 309 14.83 1.02 2.85
CA ASN A 309 15.69 1.33 1.70
C ASN A 309 15.12 2.33 0.64
N ARG A 310 15.89 3.41 0.39
CA ARG A 310 15.78 4.33 -0.76
C ARG A 310 14.54 5.24 -0.81
N CYS A 311 13.89 5.50 0.32
CA CYS A 311 12.79 6.46 0.43
C CYS A 311 13.10 7.52 1.50
N PRO A 312 12.47 8.70 1.45
CA PRO A 312 12.71 9.80 2.38
C PRO A 312 12.19 9.55 3.82
N VAL A 313 11.60 8.39 4.10
CA VAL A 313 10.95 8.08 5.38
C VAL A 313 11.62 6.86 6.01
N ILE A 314 12.71 7.10 6.76
CA ILE A 314 13.42 6.10 7.57
C ILE A 314 13.83 6.75 8.88
N TYR A 315 13.13 6.39 9.94
CA TYR A 315 13.21 6.95 11.29
C TYR A 315 13.71 5.88 12.25
N GLU A 316 14.88 6.10 12.84
CA GLU A 316 15.36 5.25 13.91
C GLU A 316 14.57 5.47 15.22
N SER A 317 13.85 6.58 15.33
CA SER A 317 13.04 6.93 16.50
C SER A 317 11.87 7.90 16.21
N TYR A 318 10.90 8.03 17.12
CA TYR A 318 9.87 9.06 17.04
C TYR A 318 10.46 10.48 17.00
N LYS A 319 11.58 10.74 17.67
CA LYS A 319 12.31 12.01 17.56
C LYS A 319 12.70 12.32 16.10
N GLN A 320 13.27 11.35 15.39
CA GLN A 320 13.64 11.54 13.98
C GLN A 320 12.41 11.75 13.10
N MET A 321 11.31 11.03 13.38
CA MET A 321 10.04 11.24 12.68
C MET A 321 9.55 12.69 12.84
N VAL A 322 9.55 13.22 14.07
CA VAL A 322 9.14 14.62 14.33
C VAL A 322 10.02 15.60 13.55
N ILE A 323 11.35 15.37 13.49
CA ILE A 323 12.29 16.20 12.71
C ILE A 323 11.89 16.25 11.23
N ASP A 324 11.59 15.11 10.63
CA ASP A 324 11.30 15.02 9.19
C ASP A 324 9.86 15.45 8.83
N LEU A 325 8.98 15.58 9.82
CA LEU A 325 7.68 16.23 9.66
C LEU A 325 7.78 17.75 9.65
N LEU A 326 8.88 18.33 10.13
CA LEU A 326 9.00 19.77 10.21
C LEU A 326 9.36 20.40 8.87
N PRO A 327 8.73 21.54 8.51
CA PRO A 327 9.25 22.39 7.44
C PRO A 327 10.68 22.83 7.77
N LYS A 328 11.59 22.90 6.78
CA LYS A 328 12.97 23.37 6.97
C LYS A 328 13.07 24.74 7.67
N THR A 329 12.06 25.58 7.52
CA THR A 329 11.93 26.87 8.20
C THR A 329 11.03 26.72 9.43
N ILE A 330 11.60 26.23 10.53
CA ILE A 330 10.97 26.32 11.84
C ILE A 330 11.35 27.67 12.43
N GLU A 331 10.42 28.60 12.63
CA GLU A 331 10.73 29.86 13.33
C GLU A 331 10.61 29.76 14.85
N ASP A 332 9.98 28.69 15.36
CA ASP A 332 9.84 28.46 16.80
C ASP A 332 11.19 28.11 17.46
N VAL A 333 11.67 29.02 18.30
CA VAL A 333 12.95 28.92 19.04
C VAL A 333 12.97 27.73 20.01
N ARG A 334 11.82 27.36 20.59
CA ARG A 334 11.71 26.21 21.50
C ARG A 334 11.91 24.92 20.72
N MET A 335 11.29 24.80 19.56
CA MET A 335 11.46 23.65 18.66
C MET A 335 12.92 23.50 18.19
N ARG A 336 13.56 24.60 17.77
CA ARG A 336 14.98 24.59 17.38
C ARG A 336 15.90 24.13 18.51
N SER A 337 15.69 24.71 19.71
CA SER A 337 16.48 24.36 20.89
C SER A 337 16.26 22.92 21.34
N TYR A 338 15.03 22.43 21.27
CA TYR A 338 14.66 21.07 21.64
C TYR A 338 15.23 20.01 20.68
N LEU A 339 15.30 20.34 19.40
CA LEU A 339 15.81 19.45 18.35
C LEU A 339 17.32 19.58 18.13
N GLU A 340 18.00 20.41 18.92
CA GLU A 340 19.43 20.72 18.77
C GLU A 340 19.77 21.26 17.35
N LEU A 341 18.80 21.91 16.71
CA LEU A 341 18.96 22.56 15.42
C LEU A 341 19.54 23.96 15.65
N SER A 342 20.82 24.15 15.29
CA SER A 342 21.58 25.41 15.45
C SER A 342 21.04 26.56 14.63
#